data_AF-A0A2V0QSE5-F1
#
_entry.id   AF-A0A2V0QSE5-F1
#
_cell.length_a   1.000
_cell.length_b   1.000
_cell.length_c   1.000
_cell.angle_alpha   90.00
_cell.angle_beta   90.00
_cell.angle_gamma   90.00
#
_symmetry.space_group_name_H-M   'P 1'
#
loop_
_entity.id
_entity.type
_entity.pdbx_description
1 polymer ?
#
loop_
_entity_poly.entity_id
_entity_poly.type
_entity_poly.pdbx_seq_one_letter_code
_entity_poly.pdbx_strand_id
1 'polypeptide(L)'
;MTAAYPLSSDFCVAYEDLDVFAVGLDRPECVLTFENGTLIASYGKGGYSQVSPAGKVSHVPIQNGGSRQYVPNGVTVTREGRVLFADLGFEHGGVHSVSSTGVVSPVLIELDGAPLPPSNYVTVEDDGAIWFTVSTRAKPRNMAWNHVVSDGYIAVQDERGCRVVADGLGYTNEIAFSPDKQWLYVNETYAQRVSRFRLLPGRSLGPRETVAQLSGADLPDGLVFDAFGGVWVSCIASNRLLLIRPNGLVQVILEDSDPEHVRRVAEGIATSTLSFEAMQTAGRSRLGNISSFAFGGPQMRTGFLGCLLDDKIRRFDVPIEGARPLHFNRCPSR
;
A
#
# COMPACT_ATOMS: atom_id res chain seq x y z
N MET A 1 -4.76 -25.51 22.26
CA MET A 1 -5.80 -25.18 21.26
C MET A 1 -5.64 -23.70 20.97
N THR A 2 -5.27 -23.32 19.76
CA THR A 2 -5.31 -21.92 19.34
C THR A 2 -6.77 -21.45 19.40
N ALA A 3 -7.03 -20.29 20.00
CA ALA A 3 -8.38 -19.73 20.03
C ALA A 3 -8.89 -19.57 18.59
N ALA A 4 -10.19 -19.80 18.37
CA ALA A 4 -10.79 -19.57 17.07
C ALA A 4 -10.61 -18.10 16.68
N TYR A 5 -10.32 -17.86 15.40
CA TYR A 5 -10.19 -16.51 14.87
C TYR A 5 -11.53 -15.77 14.98
N PRO A 6 -11.57 -14.54 15.54
CA PRO A 6 -12.82 -13.95 16.05
C PRO A 6 -13.75 -13.39 14.98
N LEU A 7 -13.27 -13.18 13.74
CA LEU A 7 -14.12 -12.72 12.64
C LEU A 7 -14.80 -13.92 11.96
N SER A 8 -16.13 -13.87 11.90
CA SER A 8 -16.96 -14.85 11.20
C SER A 8 -16.50 -15.08 9.76
N SER A 9 -16.53 -16.33 9.29
CA SER A 9 -16.27 -16.71 7.90
C SER A 9 -17.30 -16.15 6.92
N ASP A 10 -18.45 -15.72 7.41
CA ASP A 10 -19.57 -15.22 6.60
C ASP A 10 -19.62 -13.70 6.58
N PHE A 11 -18.71 -13.02 7.30
CA PHE A 11 -18.66 -11.56 7.29
C PHE A 11 -18.19 -11.04 5.93
N CYS A 12 -19.05 -10.30 5.24
CA CYS A 12 -18.72 -9.54 4.06
C CYS A 12 -19.41 -8.17 4.14
N VAL A 13 -18.96 -7.23 3.30
CA VAL A 13 -19.43 -5.87 3.22
C VAL A 13 -19.92 -5.64 1.80
N ALA A 14 -21.19 -5.27 1.64
CA ALA A 14 -21.72 -4.88 0.36
C ALA A 14 -21.27 -3.45 0.01
N TYR A 15 -21.25 -3.11 -1.28
CA TYR A 15 -20.93 -1.73 -1.70
C TYR A 15 -21.89 -0.71 -1.07
N GLU A 16 -23.15 -1.09 -0.90
CA GLU A 16 -24.22 -0.27 -0.33
C GLU A 16 -24.00 0.06 1.15
N ASP A 17 -23.19 -0.73 1.85
CA ASP A 17 -22.82 -0.50 3.26
C ASP A 17 -21.61 0.43 3.40
N LEU A 18 -21.06 0.94 2.28
CA LEU A 18 -19.94 1.88 2.29
C LEU A 18 -20.42 3.33 2.43
N ASP A 19 -20.04 3.94 3.55
CA ASP A 19 -20.20 5.37 3.76
C ASP A 19 -19.13 6.17 3.01
N VAL A 20 -19.52 7.32 2.47
CA VAL A 20 -18.56 8.33 2.02
C VAL A 20 -18.06 9.12 3.23
N PHE A 21 -16.79 8.95 3.59
CA PHE A 21 -16.18 9.67 4.71
C PHE A 21 -15.64 11.04 4.28
N ALA A 22 -15.01 11.12 3.11
CA ALA A 22 -14.41 12.34 2.58
C ALA A 22 -14.52 12.39 1.06
N VAL A 23 -14.61 13.62 0.52
CA VAL A 23 -14.75 13.91 -0.92
C VAL A 23 -13.78 15.02 -1.30
N GLY A 24 -13.31 15.01 -2.55
CA GLY A 24 -12.36 16.00 -3.09
C GLY A 24 -10.92 15.53 -3.00
N LEU A 25 -10.67 14.23 -2.91
CA LEU A 25 -9.35 13.63 -3.06
C LEU A 25 -9.00 13.47 -4.54
N ASP A 26 -7.76 13.15 -4.82
CA ASP A 26 -7.29 12.81 -6.18
C ASP A 26 -6.28 11.68 -6.04
N ARG A 27 -6.64 10.50 -6.57
CA ARG A 27 -5.85 9.26 -6.47
C ARG A 27 -5.42 8.98 -5.02
N PRO A 28 -6.34 8.83 -4.05
CA PRO A 28 -5.98 8.50 -2.68
C PRO A 28 -5.42 7.08 -2.58
N GLU A 29 -4.11 6.99 -2.73
CA GLU A 29 -3.32 5.79 -2.48
C GLU A 29 -2.68 5.88 -1.08
N CYS A 30 -2.35 4.72 -0.50
CA CYS A 30 -1.72 4.58 0.81
C CYS A 30 -2.40 5.43 1.91
N VAL A 31 -3.68 5.13 2.19
CA VAL A 31 -4.41 5.79 3.28
C VAL A 31 -3.78 5.42 4.63
N LEU A 32 -3.38 6.43 5.40
CA LEU A 32 -2.88 6.33 6.77
C LEU A 32 -3.94 6.83 7.75
N THR A 33 -4.05 6.17 8.91
CA THR A 33 -4.95 6.54 9.99
C THR A 33 -4.15 6.93 11.23
N PHE A 34 -4.64 7.92 11.97
CA PHE A 34 -3.98 8.43 13.18
C PHE A 34 -4.92 8.35 14.39
N GLU A 35 -4.33 8.29 15.59
CA GLU A 35 -5.06 8.21 16.87
C GLU A 35 -6.06 9.37 17.06
N ASN A 36 -5.71 10.56 16.58
CA ASN A 36 -6.56 11.74 16.66
C ASN A 36 -7.72 11.74 15.63
N GLY A 37 -7.85 10.70 14.80
CA GLY A 37 -8.87 10.56 13.77
C GLY A 37 -8.56 11.27 12.44
N THR A 38 -7.40 11.91 12.30
CA THR A 38 -6.92 12.41 11.01
C THR A 38 -6.57 11.25 10.10
N LEU A 39 -6.72 11.44 8.78
CA LEU A 39 -6.14 10.58 7.76
C LEU A 39 -5.14 11.34 6.90
N ILE A 40 -4.18 10.61 6.32
CA ILE A 40 -3.36 11.07 5.21
C ILE A 40 -3.52 10.10 4.04
N ALA A 41 -3.46 10.60 2.82
CA ALA A 41 -3.26 9.79 1.62
C ALA A 41 -2.28 10.51 0.69
N SER A 42 -1.65 9.79 -0.23
CA SER A 42 -0.93 10.43 -1.32
C SER A 42 -1.89 11.28 -2.18
N TYR A 43 -1.34 12.28 -2.86
CA TYR A 43 -2.11 13.17 -3.72
C TYR A 43 -1.64 13.03 -5.17
N GLY A 44 -2.54 12.61 -6.06
CA GLY A 44 -2.23 12.29 -7.47
C GLY A 44 -1.63 13.44 -8.28
N LYS A 45 -1.83 14.69 -7.85
CA LYS A 45 -1.21 15.88 -8.47
C LYS A 45 0.15 16.26 -7.89
N GLY A 46 0.68 15.47 -6.96
CA GLY A 46 1.95 15.69 -6.27
C GLY A 46 1.76 16.29 -4.88
N GLY A 47 2.17 15.55 -3.86
CA GLY A 47 2.11 15.89 -2.44
C GLY A 47 1.30 14.88 -1.65
N TYR A 48 0.58 15.34 -0.64
CA TYR A 48 -0.33 14.51 0.14
C TYR A 48 -1.62 15.26 0.47
N SER A 49 -2.68 14.50 0.71
CA SER A 49 -3.95 14.99 1.22
C SER A 49 -4.06 14.68 2.71
N GLN A 50 -4.57 15.64 3.48
CA GLN A 50 -4.98 15.43 4.87
C GLN A 50 -6.49 15.44 4.94
N VAL A 51 -7.05 14.54 5.74
CA VAL A 51 -8.49 14.49 6.03
C VAL A 51 -8.68 14.65 7.53
N SER A 52 -9.43 15.67 7.93
CA SER A 52 -9.77 15.88 9.34
C SER A 52 -10.71 14.77 9.87
N PRO A 53 -10.85 14.58 11.20
CA PRO A 53 -11.83 13.66 11.76
C PRO A 53 -13.28 13.91 11.33
N ALA A 54 -13.58 15.13 10.87
CA ALA A 54 -14.88 15.53 10.33
C ALA A 54 -15.03 15.30 8.81
N GLY A 55 -14.08 14.62 8.16
CA GLY A 55 -14.13 14.33 6.72
C GLY A 55 -13.70 15.48 5.80
N LYS A 56 -13.32 16.64 6.35
CA LYS A 56 -12.82 17.78 5.54
C LYS A 56 -11.42 17.48 4.97
N VAL A 57 -11.28 17.61 3.66
CA VAL A 57 -10.02 17.43 2.92
C VAL A 57 -9.25 18.75 2.79
N SER A 58 -7.93 18.68 2.92
CA SER A 58 -6.98 19.73 2.56
C SER A 58 -5.76 19.12 1.89
N HIS A 59 -5.24 19.74 0.84
CA HIS A 59 -4.06 19.26 0.13
C HIS A 59 -2.83 20.06 0.52
N VAL A 60 -1.69 19.36 0.62
CA VAL A 60 -0.36 19.94 0.69
C VAL A 60 0.34 19.61 -0.63
N PRO A 61 0.16 20.46 -1.67
CA PRO A 61 0.79 20.22 -2.96
C PRO A 61 2.29 20.45 -2.86
N ILE A 62 3.06 19.67 -3.60
CA ILE A 62 4.50 19.92 -3.73
C ILE A 62 4.72 21.28 -4.40
N GLN A 63 5.58 22.11 -3.80
CA GLN A 63 6.08 23.33 -4.41
C GLN A 63 7.21 22.96 -5.37
N ASN A 64 6.89 22.83 -6.65
CA ASN A 64 7.89 22.56 -7.68
C ASN A 64 8.71 23.84 -7.95
N GLY A 65 9.90 23.92 -7.36
CA GLY A 65 10.93 24.90 -7.74
C GLY A 65 11.74 24.51 -8.97
N GLY A 66 11.53 23.31 -9.54
CA GLY A 66 12.27 22.76 -10.67
C GLY A 66 11.40 21.96 -11.64
N SER A 67 12.01 21.35 -12.66
CA SER A 67 11.31 20.64 -13.75
C SER A 67 10.87 19.21 -13.41
N ARG A 68 11.29 18.66 -12.26
CA ARG A 68 10.94 17.29 -11.85
C ARG A 68 9.48 17.23 -11.39
N GLN A 69 8.72 16.30 -11.97
CA GLN A 69 7.40 15.94 -11.49
C GLN A 69 7.52 14.75 -10.53
N TYR A 70 7.14 14.97 -9.27
CA TYR A 70 7.06 13.91 -8.27
C TYR A 70 5.71 13.21 -8.35
N VAL A 71 5.70 11.89 -8.16
CA VAL A 71 4.49 11.07 -8.09
C VAL A 71 4.52 10.33 -6.76
N PRO A 72 4.09 10.97 -5.65
CA PRO A 72 3.95 10.29 -4.38
C PRO A 72 3.00 9.10 -4.51
N ASN A 73 3.49 7.94 -4.09
CA ASN A 73 2.69 6.73 -3.95
C ASN A 73 2.63 6.39 -2.47
N GLY A 74 3.30 5.35 -1.98
CA GLY A 74 3.29 5.05 -0.55
C GLY A 74 3.82 6.21 0.29
N VAL A 75 3.11 6.52 1.37
CA VAL A 75 3.42 7.61 2.30
C VAL A 75 3.57 7.09 3.72
N THR A 76 4.34 7.80 4.54
CA THR A 76 4.45 7.53 5.98
C THR A 76 4.82 8.79 6.74
N VAL A 77 4.75 8.74 8.07
CA VAL A 77 5.08 9.86 8.95
C VAL A 77 6.17 9.43 9.93
N THR A 78 7.25 10.19 10.03
CA THR A 78 8.33 9.93 11.00
C THR A 78 7.90 10.34 12.41
N ARG A 79 8.67 9.94 13.43
CA ARG A 79 8.37 10.32 14.83
C ARG A 79 8.42 11.83 15.06
N GLU A 80 9.25 12.53 14.29
CA GLU A 80 9.38 13.99 14.29
C GLU A 80 8.26 14.69 13.48
N GLY A 81 7.35 13.92 12.88
CA GLY A 81 6.24 14.44 12.10
C GLY A 81 6.56 14.76 10.64
N ARG A 82 7.73 14.38 10.13
CA ARG A 82 8.02 14.57 8.69
C ARG A 82 7.18 13.58 7.89
N VAL A 83 6.53 14.06 6.83
CA VAL A 83 5.85 13.20 5.85
C VAL A 83 6.89 12.74 4.84
N LEU A 84 7.05 11.42 4.72
CA LEU A 84 7.86 10.80 3.68
C LEU A 84 6.96 10.19 2.61
N PHE A 85 7.46 10.12 1.39
CA PHE A 85 6.82 9.41 0.30
C PHE A 85 7.85 8.66 -0.55
N ALA A 86 7.42 7.52 -1.09
CA ALA A 86 8.09 6.84 -2.18
C ALA A 86 7.68 7.51 -3.50
N ASP A 87 8.66 7.97 -4.28
CA ASP A 87 8.41 8.57 -5.59
C ASP A 87 8.31 7.49 -6.65
N LEU A 88 7.10 7.28 -7.15
CA LEU A 88 6.80 6.29 -8.18
C LEU A 88 7.29 6.74 -9.55
N GLY A 89 7.47 8.05 -9.74
CA GLY A 89 8.05 8.71 -10.91
C GLY A 89 7.78 8.07 -12.28
N PHE A 90 8.68 8.37 -13.22
CA PHE A 90 8.76 7.67 -14.52
C PHE A 90 10.18 7.14 -14.71
N GLU A 91 11.15 8.06 -14.60
CA GLU A 91 12.58 7.73 -14.73
C GLU A 91 13.33 7.65 -13.40
N HIS A 92 12.96 8.48 -12.43
CA HIS A 92 13.61 8.57 -11.13
C HIS A 92 12.63 8.21 -10.03
N GLY A 93 13.11 7.64 -8.94
CA GLY A 93 12.30 7.42 -7.74
C GLY A 93 13.03 7.82 -6.46
N GLY A 94 13.06 6.90 -5.51
CA GLY A 94 13.62 7.08 -4.18
C GLY A 94 12.58 7.54 -3.15
N VAL A 95 13.06 7.75 -1.93
CA VAL A 95 12.29 8.25 -0.80
C VAL A 95 12.61 9.74 -0.60
N HIS A 96 11.56 10.53 -0.45
CA HIS A 96 11.66 11.98 -0.25
C HIS A 96 10.82 12.39 0.95
N SER A 97 11.15 13.52 1.56
CA SER A 97 10.31 14.18 2.56
C SER A 97 9.61 15.37 1.93
N VAL A 98 8.39 15.66 2.38
CA VAL A 98 7.63 16.86 2.01
C VAL A 98 7.20 17.60 3.27
N SER A 99 7.51 18.89 3.36
CA SER A 99 7.08 19.74 4.48
C SER A 99 5.58 20.04 4.43
N SER A 100 5.03 20.62 5.49
CA SER A 100 3.65 21.12 5.53
C SER A 100 3.38 22.27 4.53
N THR A 101 4.44 22.93 4.06
CA THR A 101 4.37 23.95 3.00
C THR A 101 4.59 23.38 1.60
N GLY A 102 4.86 22.08 1.46
CA GLY A 102 5.07 21.43 0.17
C GLY A 102 6.51 21.44 -0.34
N VAL A 103 7.49 21.87 0.47
CA VAL A 103 8.90 21.83 0.09
C VAL A 103 9.40 20.40 0.17
N VAL A 104 9.98 19.90 -0.94
CA VAL A 104 10.52 18.54 -1.03
C VAL A 104 12.01 18.53 -0.73
N SER A 105 12.47 17.50 -0.02
CA SER A 105 13.89 17.24 0.20
C SER A 105 14.19 15.75 -0.01
N PRO A 106 15.32 15.40 -0.66
CA PRO A 106 15.71 14.02 -0.84
C PRO A 106 16.03 13.38 0.52
N VAL A 107 15.62 12.13 0.71
CA VAL A 107 15.97 11.34 1.90
C VAL A 107 16.84 10.15 1.49
N LEU A 108 16.40 9.39 0.48
CA LEU A 108 17.16 8.33 -0.17
C LEU A 108 16.92 8.37 -1.66
N ILE A 109 17.98 8.59 -2.44
CA ILE A 109 17.89 8.70 -3.90
C ILE A 109 18.87 7.78 -4.63
N GLU A 110 19.77 7.12 -3.90
CA GLU A 110 20.79 6.24 -4.44
C GLU A 110 20.94 4.98 -3.58
N LEU A 111 21.32 3.89 -4.22
CA LEU A 111 21.74 2.63 -3.60
C LEU A 111 22.94 2.11 -4.39
N ASP A 112 24.03 1.77 -3.69
CA ASP A 112 25.30 1.34 -4.28
C ASP A 112 25.85 2.28 -5.37
N GLY A 113 25.67 3.59 -5.18
CA GLY A 113 26.12 4.65 -6.12
C GLY A 113 25.29 4.77 -7.40
N ALA A 114 24.18 4.03 -7.52
CA ALA A 114 23.23 4.14 -8.61
C ALA A 114 21.94 4.84 -8.17
N PRO A 115 21.31 5.68 -9.02
CA PRO A 115 20.01 6.28 -8.71
C PRO A 115 18.94 5.22 -8.44
N LEU A 116 18.13 5.44 -7.42
CA LEU A 116 16.99 4.57 -7.12
C LEU A 116 15.95 4.64 -8.25
N PRO A 117 15.44 3.47 -8.70
CA PRO A 117 14.32 3.42 -9.63
C PRO A 117 13.03 3.95 -8.96
N PRO A 118 11.97 4.18 -9.77
CA PRO A 118 10.59 4.24 -9.28
C PRO A 118 10.33 3.39 -8.04
N SER A 119 10.04 4.06 -6.92
CA SER A 119 9.82 3.42 -5.63
C SER A 119 8.33 3.43 -5.30
N ASN A 120 7.85 2.36 -4.70
CA ASN A 120 6.41 2.12 -4.55
C ASN A 120 5.90 2.47 -3.15
N TYR A 121 6.53 1.91 -2.12
CA TYR A 121 6.10 2.06 -0.74
C TYR A 121 7.24 2.45 0.20
N VAL A 122 6.90 3.12 1.31
CA VAL A 122 7.84 3.46 2.38
C VAL A 122 7.18 3.38 3.75
N THR A 123 7.91 2.88 4.74
CA THR A 123 7.53 2.91 6.16
C THR A 123 8.75 3.15 7.04
N VAL A 124 8.53 3.69 8.25
CA VAL A 124 9.62 4.05 9.17
C VAL A 124 9.37 3.46 10.56
N GLU A 125 10.34 2.72 11.05
CA GLU A 125 10.36 2.17 12.42
C GLU A 125 10.62 3.27 13.47
N ASP A 126 10.43 2.94 14.75
CA ASP A 126 10.54 3.91 15.84
C ASP A 126 11.97 4.41 16.10
N ASP A 127 12.98 3.64 15.68
CA ASP A 127 14.39 4.03 15.74
C ASP A 127 14.86 4.78 14.48
N GLY A 128 13.93 5.07 13.55
CA GLY A 128 14.20 5.83 12.34
C GLY A 128 14.66 5.00 11.14
N ALA A 129 14.75 3.68 11.25
CA ALA A 129 15.05 2.83 10.08
C ALA A 129 13.93 2.94 9.04
N ILE A 130 14.34 3.17 7.78
CA ILE A 130 13.44 3.36 6.64
C ILE A 130 13.41 2.07 5.83
N TRP A 131 12.23 1.47 5.72
CA TRP A 131 11.99 0.36 4.79
C TRP A 131 11.26 0.90 3.57
N PHE A 132 11.67 0.46 2.38
CA PHE A 132 11.01 0.85 1.15
C PHE A 132 10.98 -0.30 0.15
N THR A 133 10.07 -0.19 -0.81
CA THR A 133 9.94 -1.17 -1.88
C THR A 133 10.12 -0.54 -3.24
N VAL A 134 10.64 -1.33 -4.15
CA VAL A 134 10.70 -1.04 -5.58
C VAL A 134 9.95 -2.14 -6.29
N SER A 135 8.92 -1.75 -7.05
CA SER A 135 8.10 -2.71 -7.76
C SER A 135 8.90 -3.45 -8.82
N THR A 136 9.69 -2.74 -9.61
CA THR A 136 10.46 -3.35 -10.70
C THR A 136 11.63 -2.45 -11.06
N ARG A 137 12.66 -3.03 -11.67
CA ARG A 137 13.76 -2.28 -12.30
C ARG A 137 13.46 -2.02 -13.78
N ALA A 138 12.44 -2.65 -14.35
CA ALA A 138 12.02 -2.45 -15.74
C ALA A 138 11.54 -1.03 -16.01
N LYS A 139 11.89 -0.51 -17.19
CA LYS A 139 11.49 0.80 -17.69
C LYS A 139 11.04 0.70 -19.16
N PRO A 140 9.80 1.09 -19.50
CA PRO A 140 8.75 1.56 -18.59
C PRO A 140 8.24 0.43 -17.67
N ARG A 141 7.76 0.81 -16.48
CA ARG A 141 7.38 -0.15 -15.41
C ARG A 141 6.31 -1.17 -15.82
N ASN A 142 5.47 -0.86 -16.81
CA ASN A 142 4.45 -1.77 -17.28
C ASN A 142 5.00 -2.98 -18.05
N MET A 143 6.28 -2.97 -18.44
CA MET A 143 6.96 -4.18 -18.94
C MET A 143 7.01 -5.31 -17.92
N ALA A 144 6.85 -5.01 -16.62
CA ALA A 144 6.82 -5.99 -15.55
C ALA A 144 5.39 -6.42 -15.15
N TRP A 145 4.36 -6.02 -15.89
CA TRP A 145 2.96 -6.36 -15.61
C TRP A 145 2.58 -7.74 -16.15
N ASN A 146 3.32 -8.76 -15.71
CA ASN A 146 3.20 -10.15 -16.16
C ASN A 146 3.83 -11.11 -15.14
N HIS A 147 3.68 -12.42 -15.37
CA HIS A 147 4.24 -13.45 -14.49
C HIS A 147 5.72 -13.76 -14.72
N VAL A 148 6.36 -13.15 -15.73
CA VAL A 148 7.73 -13.48 -16.13
C VAL A 148 8.75 -12.61 -15.40
N VAL A 149 8.46 -11.32 -15.24
CA VAL A 149 9.38 -10.38 -14.59
C VAL A 149 9.28 -10.52 -13.08
N SER A 150 10.41 -10.71 -12.41
CA SER A 150 10.53 -10.77 -10.95
C SER A 150 11.82 -10.10 -10.51
N ASP A 151 11.85 -8.79 -10.68
CA ASP A 151 13.01 -7.93 -10.39
C ASP A 151 12.67 -6.81 -9.40
N GLY A 152 11.55 -6.94 -8.69
CA GLY A 152 11.21 -6.08 -7.56
C GLY A 152 11.98 -6.48 -6.30
N TYR A 153 12.14 -5.53 -5.38
CA TYR A 153 12.82 -5.77 -4.12
C TYR A 153 12.29 -4.97 -2.93
N ILE A 154 12.65 -5.43 -1.73
CA ILE A 154 12.54 -4.71 -0.45
C ILE A 154 13.93 -4.27 -0.03
N ALA A 155 14.08 -3.03 0.38
CA ALA A 155 15.33 -2.47 0.89
C ALA A 155 15.11 -1.74 2.21
N VAL A 156 16.20 -1.60 2.96
CA VAL A 156 16.23 -0.91 4.24
C VAL A 156 17.41 0.04 4.32
N GLN A 157 17.19 1.21 4.92
CA GLN A 157 18.20 2.16 5.33
C GLN A 157 18.17 2.29 6.85
N ASP A 158 19.30 1.98 7.48
CA ASP A 158 19.52 2.09 8.91
C ASP A 158 20.96 2.59 9.18
N GLU A 159 21.47 2.41 10.40
CA GLU A 159 22.83 2.81 10.78
C GLU A 159 23.95 2.10 9.99
N ARG A 160 23.62 1.01 9.29
CA ARG A 160 24.55 0.21 8.48
C ARG A 160 24.54 0.62 7.01
N GLY A 161 23.71 1.59 6.64
CA GLY A 161 23.53 2.03 5.26
C GLY A 161 22.36 1.36 4.54
N CYS A 162 22.10 1.84 3.32
CA CYS A 162 21.05 1.35 2.45
C CYS A 162 21.44 -0.01 1.85
N ARG A 163 20.54 -1.00 1.90
CA ARG A 163 20.77 -2.32 1.29
C ARG A 163 19.47 -3.00 0.89
N VAL A 164 19.53 -3.81 -0.15
CA VAL A 164 18.46 -4.75 -0.50
C VAL A 164 18.46 -5.91 0.49
N VAL A 165 17.29 -6.26 1.01
CA VAL A 165 17.10 -7.33 2.02
C VAL A 165 16.21 -8.47 1.54
N ALA A 166 15.43 -8.26 0.48
CA ALA A 166 14.80 -9.31 -0.30
C ALA A 166 14.71 -8.86 -1.76
N ASP A 167 15.10 -9.72 -2.69
CA ASP A 167 15.13 -9.46 -4.12
C ASP A 167 14.38 -10.56 -4.88
N GLY A 168 14.16 -10.38 -6.18
CA GLY A 168 13.52 -11.37 -7.03
C GLY A 168 12.01 -11.48 -6.82
N LEU A 169 11.36 -10.36 -6.49
CA LEU A 169 9.93 -10.28 -6.20
C LEU A 169 9.13 -9.88 -7.43
N GLY A 170 7.96 -10.50 -7.61
CA GLY A 170 7.07 -10.26 -8.75
C GLY A 170 6.25 -9.00 -8.58
N TYR A 171 6.86 -7.84 -8.86
CA TYR A 171 6.26 -6.53 -8.70
C TYR A 171 5.95 -6.17 -7.23
N THR A 172 7.00 -5.83 -6.48
CA THR A 172 6.88 -5.52 -5.04
C THR A 172 5.98 -4.32 -4.77
N ASN A 173 5.06 -4.48 -3.84
CA ASN A 173 4.14 -3.43 -3.44
C ASN A 173 4.30 -3.11 -1.95
N GLU A 174 3.20 -2.93 -1.20
CA GLU A 174 3.28 -2.64 0.23
C GLU A 174 3.85 -3.81 1.07
N ILE A 175 4.47 -3.45 2.19
CA ILE A 175 4.94 -4.36 3.24
C ILE A 175 4.24 -4.06 4.56
N ALA A 176 4.05 -5.08 5.41
CA ALA A 176 3.71 -4.87 6.81
C ALA A 176 4.40 -5.89 7.71
N PHE A 177 4.72 -5.42 8.91
CA PHE A 177 5.21 -6.25 9.99
C PHE A 177 4.04 -6.95 10.65
N SER A 178 4.20 -8.24 10.94
CA SER A 178 3.22 -8.97 11.74
C SER A 178 3.13 -8.35 13.15
N PRO A 179 1.96 -8.43 13.83
CA PRO A 179 1.79 -7.83 15.16
C PRO A 179 2.79 -8.34 16.22
N ASP A 180 3.24 -9.59 16.10
CA ASP A 180 4.26 -10.22 16.94
C ASP A 180 5.72 -9.82 16.56
N LYS A 181 5.87 -9.00 15.52
CA LYS A 181 7.15 -8.54 14.95
C LYS A 181 8.10 -9.68 14.57
N GLN A 182 7.57 -10.86 14.27
CA GLN A 182 8.37 -12.01 13.85
C GLN A 182 8.52 -12.10 12.33
N TRP A 183 7.63 -11.47 11.58
CA TRP A 183 7.55 -11.61 10.13
C TRP A 183 7.34 -10.26 9.45
N LEU A 184 7.88 -10.16 8.24
CA LEU A 184 7.56 -9.10 7.29
C LEU A 184 6.81 -9.72 6.12
N TYR A 185 5.62 -9.20 5.85
CA TYR A 185 4.77 -9.61 4.76
C TYR A 185 4.91 -8.62 3.61
N VAL A 186 4.74 -9.10 2.38
CA VAL A 186 4.83 -8.30 1.16
C VAL A 186 3.84 -8.77 0.12
N ASN A 187 3.26 -7.81 -0.58
CA ASN A 187 2.48 -8.06 -1.78
C ASN A 187 3.39 -8.14 -3.01
N GLU A 188 3.26 -9.23 -3.77
CA GLU A 188 3.87 -9.39 -5.08
C GLU A 188 2.76 -9.34 -6.13
N THR A 189 2.50 -8.13 -6.66
CA THR A 189 1.29 -7.81 -7.42
C THR A 189 1.09 -8.72 -8.64
N TYR A 190 2.12 -8.92 -9.48
CA TYR A 190 2.01 -9.73 -10.70
C TYR A 190 2.49 -11.18 -10.55
N ALA A 191 3.13 -11.53 -9.42
CA ALA A 191 3.19 -12.92 -8.99
C ALA A 191 1.86 -13.39 -8.36
N GLN A 192 0.90 -12.48 -8.19
CA GLN A 192 -0.43 -12.71 -7.60
C GLN A 192 -0.33 -13.44 -6.27
N ARG A 193 0.57 -13.02 -5.39
CA ARG A 193 0.74 -13.68 -4.10
C ARG A 193 1.08 -12.71 -3.00
N VAL A 194 0.75 -13.13 -1.78
CA VAL A 194 1.28 -12.55 -0.56
C VAL A 194 2.38 -13.47 -0.08
N SER A 195 3.57 -12.90 0.09
CA SER A 195 4.74 -13.58 0.62
C SER A 195 5.08 -13.04 2.00
N ARG A 196 5.84 -13.81 2.77
CA ARG A 196 6.43 -13.37 4.02
C ARG A 196 7.87 -13.82 4.16
N PHE A 197 8.56 -13.15 5.05
CA PHE A 197 9.94 -13.40 5.43
C PHE A 197 10.05 -13.36 6.94
N ARG A 198 10.80 -14.30 7.52
CA ARG A 198 11.14 -14.21 8.94
C ARG A 198 12.01 -12.98 9.16
N LEU A 199 11.65 -12.13 10.12
CA LEU A 199 12.53 -11.05 10.55
C LEU A 199 13.68 -11.62 11.37
N LEU A 200 14.91 -11.29 10.96
CA LEU A 200 16.15 -11.74 11.58
C LEU A 200 16.93 -10.53 12.13
N PRO A 201 17.90 -10.76 13.05
CA PRO A 201 18.73 -9.68 13.59
C PRO A 201 19.36 -8.79 12.52
N GLY A 202 19.49 -7.49 12.82
CA GLY A 202 20.05 -6.52 11.89
C GLY A 202 19.19 -6.28 10.65
N ARG A 203 17.86 -6.40 10.77
CA ARG A 203 16.89 -6.13 9.69
C ARG A 203 17.13 -6.97 8.44
N SER A 204 17.64 -8.19 8.65
CA SER A 204 17.77 -9.18 7.60
C SER A 204 16.49 -10.01 7.50
N LEU A 205 16.26 -10.62 6.34
CA LEU A 205 15.08 -11.42 6.06
C LEU A 205 15.49 -12.88 5.81
N GLY A 206 14.74 -13.81 6.41
CA GLY A 206 14.90 -15.24 6.17
C GLY A 206 14.45 -15.65 4.76
N PRO A 207 14.30 -16.95 4.48
CA PRO A 207 13.77 -17.41 3.19
C PRO A 207 12.35 -16.90 2.92
N ARG A 208 12.03 -16.69 1.63
CA ARG A 208 10.68 -16.33 1.17
C ARG A 208 9.72 -17.50 1.38
N GLU A 209 8.59 -17.23 2.01
CA GLU A 209 7.47 -18.15 2.16
C GLU A 209 6.21 -17.56 1.50
N THR A 210 5.49 -18.35 0.71
CA THR A 210 4.19 -17.94 0.18
C THR A 210 3.11 -18.15 1.24
N VAL A 211 2.35 -17.11 1.54
CA VAL A 211 1.23 -17.14 2.50
C VAL A 211 -0.07 -17.46 1.78
N ALA A 212 -0.32 -16.81 0.64
CA ALA A 212 -1.47 -17.06 -0.20
C ALA A 212 -1.11 -16.86 -1.67
N GLN A 213 -1.59 -17.77 -2.52
CA GLN A 213 -1.59 -17.60 -3.96
C GLN A 213 -2.98 -17.14 -4.39
N LEU A 214 -3.02 -16.05 -5.15
CA LEU A 214 -4.21 -15.41 -5.70
C LEU A 214 -4.32 -15.70 -7.19
N SER A 215 -5.44 -15.32 -7.81
CA SER A 215 -5.75 -15.66 -9.20
C SER A 215 -6.60 -14.61 -9.90
N GLY A 216 -6.81 -14.78 -11.21
CA GLY A 216 -7.63 -13.86 -12.00
C GLY A 216 -6.99 -12.47 -12.06
N ALA A 217 -7.73 -11.45 -11.61
CA ALA A 217 -7.22 -10.09 -11.47
C ALA A 217 -7.08 -9.65 -10.01
N ASP A 218 -6.96 -10.61 -9.07
CA ASP A 218 -6.61 -10.32 -7.69
C ASP A 218 -5.12 -9.95 -7.63
N LEU A 219 -4.86 -8.66 -7.85
CA LEU A 219 -3.54 -8.04 -7.89
C LEU A 219 -3.29 -7.35 -6.55
N PRO A 220 -2.55 -7.96 -5.62
CA PRO A 220 -2.41 -7.44 -4.27
C PRO A 220 -1.59 -6.14 -4.29
N ASP A 221 -2.12 -5.11 -3.63
CA ASP A 221 -1.60 -3.74 -3.63
C ASP A 221 -1.25 -3.30 -2.19
N GLY A 222 -2.25 -2.83 -1.44
CA GLY A 222 -2.14 -2.48 -0.04
C GLY A 222 -2.24 -3.68 0.91
N LEU A 223 -1.60 -3.56 2.08
CA LEU A 223 -1.46 -4.67 3.03
C LEU A 223 -1.41 -4.18 4.49
N VAL A 224 -2.38 -4.61 5.30
CA VAL A 224 -2.42 -4.32 6.75
C VAL A 224 -2.83 -5.55 7.57
N PHE A 225 -2.55 -5.52 8.87
CA PHE A 225 -2.96 -6.57 9.80
C PHE A 225 -4.16 -6.14 10.63
N ASP A 226 -5.00 -7.11 10.99
CA ASP A 226 -5.81 -6.99 12.20
C ASP A 226 -5.01 -7.43 13.45
N ALA A 227 -5.54 -7.10 14.62
CA ALA A 227 -4.91 -7.38 15.91
C ALA A 227 -4.80 -8.88 16.25
N PHE A 228 -5.45 -9.75 15.46
CA PHE A 228 -5.51 -11.20 15.67
C PHE A 228 -4.70 -11.97 14.62
N GLY A 229 -3.92 -11.26 13.80
CA GLY A 229 -2.98 -11.84 12.84
C GLY A 229 -3.57 -12.17 11.48
N GLY A 230 -4.80 -11.75 11.18
CA GLY A 230 -5.33 -11.77 9.82
C GLY A 230 -4.70 -10.68 8.96
N VAL A 231 -4.46 -10.99 7.69
CA VAL A 231 -3.84 -10.09 6.72
C VAL A 231 -4.91 -9.59 5.77
N TRP A 232 -5.13 -8.28 5.76
CA TRP A 232 -6.09 -7.60 4.90
C TRP A 232 -5.38 -7.03 3.69
N VAL A 233 -5.86 -7.36 2.50
CA VAL A 233 -5.18 -7.08 1.23
C VAL A 233 -6.16 -6.48 0.25
N SER A 234 -5.89 -5.27 -0.22
CA SER A 234 -6.61 -4.67 -1.35
C SER A 234 -6.11 -5.28 -2.65
N CYS A 235 -7.04 -5.57 -3.56
CA CYS A 235 -6.76 -6.08 -4.90
C CYS A 235 -7.21 -5.07 -5.94
N ILE A 236 -6.23 -4.43 -6.57
CA ILE A 236 -6.44 -3.18 -7.32
C ILE A 236 -7.32 -3.35 -8.55
N ALA A 237 -7.15 -4.42 -9.33
CA ALA A 237 -7.86 -4.62 -10.60
C ALA A 237 -9.20 -5.36 -10.43
N SER A 238 -9.32 -6.22 -9.42
CA SER A 238 -10.57 -6.93 -9.12
C SER A 238 -11.51 -6.13 -8.22
N ASN A 239 -11.08 -4.98 -7.66
CA ASN A 239 -11.84 -4.22 -6.67
C ASN A 239 -12.32 -5.07 -5.51
N ARG A 240 -11.41 -5.93 -5.01
CA ARG A 240 -11.68 -6.75 -3.84
C ARG A 240 -10.85 -6.29 -2.65
N LEU A 241 -11.43 -6.44 -1.46
CA LEU A 241 -10.70 -6.49 -0.20
C LEU A 241 -10.72 -7.92 0.29
N LEU A 242 -9.55 -8.54 0.40
CA LEU A 242 -9.39 -9.91 0.87
C LEU A 242 -8.89 -9.93 2.30
N LEU A 243 -9.30 -10.95 3.05
CA LEU A 243 -8.71 -11.33 4.32
C LEU A 243 -8.07 -12.71 4.19
N ILE A 244 -6.76 -12.78 4.40
CA ILE A 244 -6.05 -14.03 4.59
C ILE A 244 -6.01 -14.31 6.09
N ARG A 245 -6.75 -15.33 6.53
CA ARG A 245 -6.79 -15.75 7.92
C ARG A 245 -5.45 -16.37 8.36
N PRO A 246 -5.16 -16.43 9.68
CA PRO A 246 -3.95 -17.07 10.20
C PRO A 246 -3.77 -18.54 9.78
N ASN A 247 -4.86 -19.24 9.43
CA ASN A 247 -4.84 -20.61 8.92
C ASN A 247 -4.62 -20.71 7.40
N GLY A 248 -4.41 -19.59 6.70
CA GLY A 248 -4.20 -19.51 5.25
C GLY A 248 -5.47 -19.42 4.42
N LEU A 249 -6.68 -19.48 5.02
CA LEU A 249 -7.92 -19.32 4.26
C LEU A 249 -8.08 -17.89 3.77
N VAL A 250 -8.28 -17.72 2.47
CA VAL A 250 -8.63 -16.44 1.85
C VAL A 250 -10.14 -16.25 1.86
N GLN A 251 -10.61 -15.14 2.41
CA GLN A 251 -12.01 -14.71 2.40
C GLN A 251 -12.13 -13.39 1.65
N VAL A 252 -13.14 -13.27 0.81
CA VAL A 252 -13.53 -11.99 0.22
C VAL A 252 -14.34 -11.21 1.26
N ILE A 253 -13.82 -10.07 1.70
CA ILE A 253 -14.53 -9.18 2.62
C ILE A 253 -15.40 -8.21 1.86
N LEU A 254 -14.89 -7.66 0.77
CA LEU A 254 -15.62 -6.74 -0.09
C LEU A 254 -15.31 -7.06 -1.54
N GLU A 255 -16.32 -6.99 -2.40
CA GLU A 255 -16.18 -7.12 -3.85
C GLU A 255 -17.13 -6.16 -4.56
N ASP A 256 -16.57 -5.35 -5.44
CA ASP A 256 -17.32 -4.56 -6.40
C ASP A 256 -16.61 -4.63 -7.76
N SER A 257 -16.77 -5.75 -8.45
CA SER A 257 -15.98 -6.10 -9.64
C SER A 257 -16.79 -6.04 -10.93
N ASP A 258 -16.15 -5.71 -12.05
CA ASP A 258 -16.68 -5.96 -13.40
C ASP A 258 -16.03 -7.23 -13.97
N PRO A 259 -16.77 -8.36 -14.09
CA PRO A 259 -16.21 -9.64 -14.51
C PRO A 259 -15.50 -9.59 -15.86
N GLU A 260 -15.98 -8.78 -16.79
CA GLU A 260 -15.35 -8.62 -18.11
C GLU A 260 -14.03 -7.87 -18.03
N HIS A 261 -13.94 -6.86 -17.15
CA HIS A 261 -12.68 -6.16 -16.88
C HIS A 261 -11.68 -7.09 -16.20
N VAL A 262 -12.11 -7.84 -15.17
CA VAL A 262 -11.28 -8.85 -14.49
C VAL A 262 -10.70 -9.87 -15.47
N ARG A 263 -11.54 -10.40 -16.37
CA ARG A 263 -11.10 -11.36 -17.39
C ARG A 263 -10.05 -10.76 -18.33
N ARG A 264 -10.27 -9.53 -18.82
CA ARG A 264 -9.31 -8.83 -19.70
C ARG A 264 -7.97 -8.58 -19.01
N VAL A 265 -7.98 -8.14 -17.75
CA VAL A 265 -6.74 -7.92 -16.99
C VAL A 265 -6.00 -9.23 -16.79
N ALA A 266 -6.70 -10.29 -16.35
CA ALA A 266 -6.10 -11.60 -16.14
C ALA A 266 -5.46 -12.16 -17.43
N GLU A 267 -6.16 -12.06 -18.57
CA GLU A 267 -5.63 -12.46 -19.88
C GLU A 267 -4.41 -11.62 -20.30
N GLY A 268 -4.46 -10.31 -20.08
CA GLY A 268 -3.35 -9.40 -20.35
C GLY A 268 -2.08 -9.75 -19.57
N ILE A 269 -2.22 -10.13 -18.30
CA ILE A 269 -1.08 -10.55 -17.46
C ILE A 269 -0.52 -11.89 -17.95
N ALA A 270 -1.40 -12.87 -18.17
CA ALA A 270 -1.02 -14.22 -18.58
C ALA A 270 -0.29 -14.23 -19.93
N THR A 271 -0.64 -13.30 -20.82
CA THR A 271 -0.05 -13.17 -22.16
C THR A 271 1.05 -12.11 -22.24
N SER A 272 1.39 -11.44 -21.14
CA SER A 272 2.34 -10.32 -21.11
C SER A 272 1.97 -9.14 -22.03
N THR A 273 0.67 -8.87 -22.20
CA THR A 273 0.14 -7.79 -23.05
C THR A 273 -0.63 -6.72 -22.29
N LEU A 274 -0.71 -6.79 -20.95
CA LEU A 274 -1.44 -5.81 -20.15
C LEU A 274 -0.93 -4.39 -20.39
N SER A 275 -1.81 -3.50 -20.85
CA SER A 275 -1.48 -2.12 -21.19
C SER A 275 -1.73 -1.17 -20.02
N PHE A 276 -1.07 0.00 -20.06
CA PHE A 276 -1.34 1.09 -19.13
C PHE A 276 -2.82 1.49 -19.10
N GLU A 277 -3.42 1.65 -20.29
CA GLU A 277 -4.83 2.02 -20.46
C GLU A 277 -5.79 1.02 -19.83
N ALA A 278 -5.50 -0.28 -19.93
CA ALA A 278 -6.30 -1.32 -19.30
C ALA A 278 -6.34 -1.18 -17.77
N MET A 279 -5.35 -0.54 -17.16
CA MET A 279 -5.28 -0.25 -15.72
C MET A 279 -5.77 1.16 -15.34
N GLN A 280 -6.18 2.00 -16.31
CA GLN A 280 -6.73 3.34 -16.07
C GLN A 280 -8.27 3.37 -16.04
N THR A 281 -8.90 2.23 -15.82
CA THR A 281 -10.35 2.09 -15.66
C THR A 281 -10.66 0.98 -14.66
N ALA A 282 -11.80 1.08 -13.98
CA ALA A 282 -12.36 0.02 -13.15
C ALA A 282 -13.41 -0.82 -13.89
N GLY A 283 -13.52 -0.65 -15.22
CA GLY A 283 -14.61 -1.21 -16.02
C GLY A 283 -15.95 -0.61 -15.60
N ARG A 284 -16.90 -1.48 -15.26
CA ARG A 284 -18.24 -1.11 -14.74
C ARG A 284 -18.33 -1.11 -13.21
N SER A 285 -17.23 -1.32 -12.50
CA SER A 285 -17.19 -1.23 -11.03
C SER A 285 -17.56 0.19 -10.57
N ARG A 286 -18.19 0.29 -9.41
CA ARG A 286 -18.53 1.56 -8.75
C ARG A 286 -17.35 2.09 -7.92
N LEU A 287 -16.51 1.21 -7.39
CA LEU A 287 -15.22 1.51 -6.78
C LEU A 287 -14.15 1.67 -7.86
N GLY A 288 -13.32 2.69 -7.69
CA GLY A 288 -12.28 3.07 -8.65
C GLY A 288 -10.93 2.43 -8.36
N ASN A 289 -10.82 1.10 -8.35
CA ASN A 289 -9.58 0.35 -8.10
C ASN A 289 -9.04 0.54 -6.68
N ILE A 290 -9.51 -0.30 -5.74
CA ILE A 290 -9.09 -0.30 -4.33
C ILE A 290 -7.57 -0.52 -4.25
N SER A 291 -6.83 0.52 -3.86
CA SER A 291 -5.37 0.46 -3.74
C SER A 291 -4.92 0.26 -2.31
N SER A 292 -5.64 0.84 -1.34
CA SER A 292 -5.25 0.76 0.06
C SER A 292 -6.45 0.55 0.98
N PHE A 293 -6.18 -0.09 2.11
CA PHE A 293 -7.11 -0.27 3.21
C PHE A 293 -6.41 0.02 4.53
N ALA A 294 -7.05 0.79 5.40
CA ALA A 294 -6.51 1.10 6.72
C ALA A 294 -7.59 0.95 7.80
N PHE A 295 -7.21 0.33 8.92
CA PHE A 295 -7.99 0.36 10.14
C PHE A 295 -7.79 1.68 10.88
N GLY A 296 -8.83 2.25 11.46
CA GLY A 296 -8.77 3.44 12.28
C GLY A 296 -9.96 3.60 13.21
N GLY A 297 -10.13 4.82 13.72
CA GLY A 297 -11.11 5.13 14.76
C GLY A 297 -10.64 4.70 16.16
N PRO A 298 -11.36 5.12 17.23
CA PRO A 298 -10.90 4.94 18.61
C PRO A 298 -10.68 3.48 19.04
N GLN A 299 -11.35 2.54 18.37
CA GLN A 299 -11.28 1.11 18.64
C GLN A 299 -10.57 0.32 17.52
N MET A 300 -9.93 1.01 16.55
CA MET A 300 -9.37 0.39 15.35
C MET A 300 -10.37 -0.51 14.60
N ARG A 301 -11.67 -0.17 14.65
CA ARG A 301 -12.79 -0.94 14.08
C ARG A 301 -13.49 -0.23 12.93
N THR A 302 -12.91 0.85 12.43
CA THR A 302 -13.39 1.50 11.20
C THR A 302 -12.39 1.20 10.09
N GLY A 303 -12.85 0.64 8.99
CA GLY A 303 -12.07 0.43 7.78
C GLY A 303 -12.18 1.64 6.86
N PHE A 304 -11.06 2.10 6.29
CA PHE A 304 -11.02 3.18 5.30
C PHE A 304 -10.43 2.66 3.99
N LEU A 305 -11.06 3.01 2.87
CA LEU A 305 -10.68 2.56 1.53
C LEU A 305 -10.16 3.75 0.70
N GLY A 306 -8.95 3.59 0.17
CA GLY A 306 -8.39 4.46 -0.87
C GLY A 306 -8.47 3.78 -2.23
N CYS A 307 -8.97 4.50 -3.24
CA CYS A 307 -9.15 4.01 -4.61
C CYS A 307 -8.39 4.92 -5.58
N LEU A 308 -7.62 4.35 -6.52
CA LEU A 308 -6.79 5.16 -7.44
C LEU A 308 -7.60 6.05 -8.38
N LEU A 309 -8.78 5.61 -8.76
CA LEU A 309 -9.66 6.22 -9.77
C LEU A 309 -10.94 6.78 -9.14
N ASP A 310 -10.89 7.15 -7.85
CA ASP A 310 -11.99 7.81 -7.13
C ASP A 310 -11.47 9.11 -6.47
N ASP A 311 -12.39 10.01 -6.16
CA ASP A 311 -12.13 11.28 -5.45
C ASP A 311 -12.57 11.23 -3.98
N LYS A 312 -12.79 10.02 -3.46
CA LYS A 312 -13.37 9.77 -2.13
C LYS A 312 -12.51 8.82 -1.31
N ILE A 313 -12.60 8.99 0.01
CA ILE A 313 -12.33 7.91 0.96
C ILE A 313 -13.67 7.38 1.43
N ARG A 314 -13.85 6.07 1.30
CA ARG A 314 -15.02 5.36 1.83
C ARG A 314 -14.67 4.67 3.12
N ARG A 315 -15.67 4.42 3.95
CA ARG A 315 -15.48 3.69 5.21
C ARG A 315 -16.61 2.71 5.48
N PHE A 316 -16.35 1.78 6.38
CA PHE A 316 -17.33 0.87 6.95
C PHE A 316 -16.88 0.40 8.33
N ASP A 317 -17.80 -0.11 9.13
CA ASP A 317 -17.47 -0.70 10.42
C ASP A 317 -16.99 -2.15 10.25
N VAL A 318 -15.94 -2.50 10.98
CA VAL A 318 -15.33 -3.83 10.98
C VAL A 318 -15.53 -4.47 12.36
N PRO A 319 -16.10 -5.68 12.46
CA PRO A 319 -16.36 -6.32 13.76
C PRO A 319 -15.11 -6.99 14.37
N ILE A 320 -13.92 -6.58 13.94
CA ILE A 320 -12.62 -6.98 14.48
C ILE A 320 -11.70 -5.77 14.56
N GLU A 321 -10.84 -5.74 15.58
CA GLU A 321 -9.86 -4.68 15.80
C GLU A 321 -8.69 -4.80 14.83
N GLY A 322 -8.32 -3.71 14.18
CA GLY A 322 -7.11 -3.54 13.40
C GLY A 322 -5.84 -3.52 14.24
N ALA A 323 -4.72 -4.03 13.72
CA ALA A 323 -3.43 -3.81 14.35
C ALA A 323 -3.05 -2.33 14.21
N ARG A 324 -2.50 -1.73 15.28
CA ARG A 324 -2.05 -0.34 15.24
C ARG A 324 -0.81 -0.21 14.35
N PRO A 325 -0.85 0.60 13.27
CA PRO A 325 0.32 0.78 12.44
C PRO A 325 1.41 1.60 13.14
N LEU A 326 2.65 1.51 12.65
CA LEU A 326 3.82 2.20 13.23
C LEU A 326 3.61 3.73 13.36
N HIS A 327 2.85 4.31 12.42
CA HIS A 327 2.59 5.75 12.37
C HIS A 327 1.42 6.21 13.25
N PHE A 328 0.65 5.31 13.87
CA PHE A 328 -0.66 5.62 14.45
C PHE A 328 -0.64 6.75 15.49
N ASN A 329 0.37 6.75 16.37
CA ASN A 329 0.53 7.75 17.44
C ASN A 329 1.42 8.93 17.00
N ARG A 330 1.76 9.03 15.71
CA ARG A 330 2.58 10.12 15.17
C ARG A 330 1.65 11.23 14.68
N CYS A 331 2.18 12.44 14.59
CA CYS A 331 1.42 13.56 14.05
C CYS A 331 2.27 14.25 12.99
N PRO A 332 1.73 14.49 11.77
CA PRO A 332 2.40 15.32 10.79
C PRO A 332 2.74 16.67 11.41
N SER A 333 3.97 17.15 11.22
CA SER A 333 4.37 18.47 11.66
C SER A 333 3.47 19.52 10.99
N ARG A 334 3.01 20.49 11.78
CA ARG A 334 2.30 21.68 11.26
C ARG A 334 3.22 22.53 10.41
#